data_AF-A0AA35T1I5-F1
#
_entry.id   AF-A0AA35T1I5-F1
#
_cell.length_a   1.000
_cell.length_b   1.000
_cell.length_c   1.000
_cell.angle_alpha   90.00
_cell.angle_beta   90.00
_cell.angle_gamma   90.00
#
_symmetry.space_group_name_H-M   'P 1'
#
loop_
_entity.id
_entity.type
_entity.pdbx_description
1 polymer ?
#
loop_
_entity_poly.entity_id
_entity_poly.type
_entity_poly.pdbx_seq_one_letter_code
_entity_poly.pdbx_strand_id
1 'polypeptide(L)' 'VLIYNGQLDIIVGAPLTERYLQVLQWSGQKDYLAVKKEVWKTEGSSEVAGYIRHVSNFWQVL' A
#
# COMPACT_ATOMS: atom_id res chain seq x y z
N VAL A 1 6.41 -8.11 -6.02
CA VAL A 1 6.84 -6.69 -5.97
C VAL A 1 6.31 -6.08 -4.68
N LEU A 2 7.15 -5.32 -3.97
CA LEU A 2 6.75 -4.57 -2.77
C LEU A 2 7.03 -3.08 -3.00
N ILE A 3 6.02 -2.25 -2.77
CA ILE A 3 6.17 -0.79 -2.71
C ILE A 3 5.82 -0.38 -1.28
N TYR A 4 6.76 0.29 -0.61
CA TYR A 4 6.56 0.83 0.73
C TYR A 4 6.80 2.34 0.72
N ASN A 5 6.01 3.10 1.47
CA ASN A 5 6.20 4.54 1.66
C ASN A 5 6.22 4.86 3.16
N GLY A 6 7.10 5.76 3.59
CA GLY A 6 6.93 6.43 4.87
C GLY A 6 5.83 7.49 4.76
N GLN A 7 4.89 7.52 5.70
CA GLN A 7 3.73 8.43 5.63
C GLN A 7 4.09 9.92 5.73
N LEU A 8 5.28 10.23 6.25
CA LEU A 8 5.79 11.59 6.41
C LEU A 8 6.91 11.95 5.41
N ASP A 9 7.17 11.10 4.40
CA ASP A 9 8.11 11.45 3.33
C ASP A 9 7.51 12.53 2.42
N ILE A 10 8.22 13.64 2.26
CA ILE A 10 7.80 14.77 1.43
C ILE A 10 8.25 14.58 -0.02
N ILE A 11 9.44 14.00 -0.25
CA ILE A 11 10.01 13.89 -1.60
C ILE A 11 9.25 12.80 -2.38
N VAL A 12 8.91 11.69 -1.73
CA VAL A 12 8.16 10.58 -2.34
C VAL A 12 6.94 10.21 -1.50
N GLY A 13 6.02 11.17 -1.37
CA GLY A 13 4.85 11.05 -0.50
C GLY A 13 3.89 9.92 -0.88
N ALA A 14 3.42 9.20 0.15
CA ALA A 14 2.44 8.12 0.04
C ALA A 14 1.21 8.42 -0.83
N PRO A 15 0.58 9.62 -0.77
CA PRO A 15 -0.59 9.92 -1.62
C PRO A 15 -0.28 9.88 -3.12
N LEU A 16 0.93 10.27 -3.52
CA LEU A 16 1.34 10.29 -4.93
C LEU A 16 1.56 8.86 -5.43
N THR A 17 2.23 8.02 -4.64
CA THR A 17 2.40 6.60 -4.95
C THR A 17 1.06 5.86 -4.99
N GLU A 18 0.15 6.15 -4.05
CA GLU A 18 -1.22 5.60 -4.08
C GLU A 18 -1.96 5.98 -5.35
N ARG A 19 -1.93 7.26 -5.72
CA ARG A 19 -2.59 7.75 -6.94
C ARG A 19 -2.01 7.12 -8.19
N TYR A 20 -0.68 7.00 -8.26
CA TYR A 20 0.02 6.32 -9.35
C TYR A 20 -0.49 4.87 -9.51
N LEU A 21 -0.54 4.09 -8.42
CA LEU A 21 -1.01 2.70 -8.46
C LEU A 21 -2.48 2.54 -8.85
N GLN A 22 -3.33 3.54 -8.57
CA GLN A 22 -4.73 3.53 -8.99
C GLN A 22 -4.90 3.71 -10.51
N VAL A 23 -4.04 4.49 -11.17
CA VAL A 23 -4.17 4.80 -12.61
C VAL A 23 -3.28 3.98 -13.51
N LEU A 24 -2.18 3.45 -12.96
CA LEU A 24 -1.25 2.61 -13.68
C LEU A 24 -2.01 1.47 -14.36
N GLN A 25 -1.78 1.29 -15.65
CA GLN A 25 -2.32 0.14 -16.39
C GLN A 25 -1.41 -1.06 -16.15
N TRP A 26 -1.93 -2.05 -15.42
CA TRP A 26 -1.24 -3.31 -15.16
C TRP A 26 -2.26 -4.43 -14.94
N SER A 27 -1.82 -5.68 -15.07
CA SER A 27 -2.70 -6.85 -15.02
C SER A 27 -3.51 -6.99 -13.73
N GLY A 28 -2.99 -6.50 -12.59
CA GLY A 28 -3.67 -6.54 -11.30
C GLY A 28 -4.47 -5.29 -10.94
N GLN A 29 -4.60 -4.30 -11.84
CA GLN A 29 -5.24 -3.01 -11.51
C GLN A 29 -6.68 -3.18 -11.02
N LYS A 30 -7.47 -4.02 -11.70
CA LYS A 30 -8.88 -4.25 -11.33
C LYS A 30 -9.02 -4.78 -9.91
N ASP A 31 -8.19 -5.77 -9.55
CA ASP A 31 -8.21 -6.39 -8.23
C ASP A 31 -7.66 -5.42 -7.17
N TYR A 32 -6.64 -4.64 -7.52
CA TYR A 32 -6.08 -3.58 -6.66
C TYR A 32 -7.10 -2.49 -6.32
N LEU A 33 -7.95 -2.12 -7.27
CA LEU A 33 -9.04 -1.16 -7.04
C LEU A 33 -10.18 -1.76 -6.19
N ALA A 34 -10.38 -3.08 -6.23
CA ALA A 34 -11.43 -3.76 -5.48
C ALA A 34 -11.02 -4.11 -4.04
N VAL A 35 -9.74 -4.36 -3.78
CA VAL A 35 -9.25 -4.81 -2.47
C VAL A 35 -9.15 -3.65 -1.47
N LYS A 36 -9.55 -3.93 -0.22
CA LYS A 36 -9.48 -2.97 0.89
C LYS A 36 -8.07 -2.90 1.48
N LYS A 37 -7.76 -1.78 2.12
CA LYS A 37 -6.55 -1.65 2.95
C LYS A 37 -6.80 -2.35 4.29
N GLU A 38 -5.81 -3.08 4.77
CA GLU A 38 -5.82 -3.76 6.05
C GLU A 38 -4.88 -3.04 7.02
N VAL A 39 -5.25 -3.00 8.31
CA VAL A 39 -4.40 -2.43 9.35
C VAL A 39 -3.29 -3.42 9.69
N TRP A 40 -2.05 -2.97 9.61
CA TRP A 40 -0.89 -3.76 10.02
C TRP A 40 -0.41 -3.35 11.41
N LYS A 41 -0.12 -4.36 12.24
CA LYS A 41 0.48 -4.24 13.56
C LYS A 41 1.71 -5.13 13.64
N THR A 42 2.71 -4.70 14.39
CA THR A 42 3.88 -5.53 14.67
C THR A 42 3.55 -6.59 15.72
N GLU A 43 4.27 -7.71 15.65
CA GLU A 43 4.12 -8.77 16.65
C GLU A 43 4.42 -8.23 18.05
N GLY A 44 3.53 -8.52 19.01
CA GLY A 44 3.66 -8.05 20.38
C GLY A 44 3.26 -6.59 20.63
N SER A 45 2.79 -5.85 19.62
CA SER A 45 2.29 -4.48 19.80
C SER A 45 0.81 -4.33 19.41
N SER A 46 0.07 -3.53 20.18
CA SER A 46 -1.29 -3.10 19.82
C SER A 46 -1.30 -1.89 18.88
N GLU A 47 -0.16 -1.23 18.70
CA GLU A 47 0.00 -0.03 17.89
C GLU A 47 -0.09 -0.35 16.39
N VAL A 48 -0.64 0.60 15.64
CA VAL A 48 -0.72 0.50 14.18
C VAL A 48 0.65 0.85 13.62
N ALA A 49 1.27 -0.13 12.96
CA ALA A 49 2.53 0.04 12.26
C ALA A 49 2.34 0.61 10.84
N GLY A 50 1.17 0.39 10.26
CA GLY A 50 0.85 0.86 8.92
C GLY A 50 -0.41 0.27 8.33
N TYR A 51 -0.53 0.37 7.01
CA TYR A 51 -1.61 -0.21 6.23
C TYR A 51 -1.06 -1.02 5.07
N ILE A 52 -1.65 -2.19 4.83
CA ILE A 52 -1.23 -3.08 3.75
C ILE A 52 -2.37 -3.24 2.76
N ARG A 53 -2.00 -3.29 1.48
CA ARG A 53 -2.85 -3.76 0.40
C ARG A 53 -2.09 -4.81 -0.40
N HIS A 54 -2.73 -5.94 -0.65
CA HIS A 54 -2.11 -7.07 -1.33
C HIS A 54 -2.98 -7.59 -2.48
N VAL A 55 -2.35 -7.85 -3.63
CA VAL A 55 -2.96 -8.49 -4.79
C VAL A 55 -1.96 -9.47 -5.40
N SER A 56 -2.25 -10.78 -5.36
CA SER A 56 -1.44 -11.85 -5.94
C SER A 56 0.01 -11.89 -5.43
N ASN A 57 0.96 -11.26 -6.14
CA ASN A 57 2.37 -11.16 -5.77
C ASN A 57 2.82 -9.69 -5.62
N PHE A 58 1.87 -8.76 -5.57
CA PHE A 58 2.08 -7.32 -5.40
C PHE A 58 1.62 -6.88 -4.00
N TRP A 59 2.51 -6.18 -3.29
CA TRP A 59 2.28 -5.64 -1.96
C TRP A 59 2.50 -4.14 -1.96
N GLN A 60 1.57 -3.41 -1.37
CA GLN A 60 1.69 -2.00 -1.07
C GLN A 60 1.61 -1.83 0.44
N VAL A 61 2.58 -1.12 1.01
CA VAL A 61 2.67 -0.84 2.46
C VAL A 61 2.78 0.66 2.66
N LEU A 62 1.97 1.19 3.57
CA LEU A 62 1.96 2.58 4.00
C LEU A 62 2.19 2.68 5.51
#